data_AF-A0A522DLY7-F1
#
_entry.id   AF-A0A522DLY7-F1
#
_cell.length_a   1.000
_cell.length_b   1.000
_cell.length_c   1.000
_cell.angle_alpha   90.00
_cell.angle_beta   90.00
_cell.angle_gamma   90.00
#
_symmetry.space_group_name_H-M   'P 1'
#
loop_
_entity.id
_entity.type
_entity.pdbx_description
1 polymer ?
#
loop_
_entity_poly.entity_id
_entity_poly.type
_entity_poly.pdbx_seq_one_letter_code
_entity_poly.pdbx_strand_id
1 'polypeptide(L)' 'AREKESGITVHYVDDYYDNGDIIFQAKCEVEETDTPETLAKKIQVLEHEHYPKVIVGLVNRLIS' A
#
# COMPACT_ATOMS: atom_id res chain seq x y z
N ALA A 1 -20.19 4.34 -7.31
CA ALA A 1 -19.86 2.91 -7.29
C ALA A 1 -19.30 2.58 -5.91
N ARG A 2 -19.59 1.40 -5.34
CA ARG A 2 -18.83 0.87 -4.20
C ARG A 2 -17.75 -0.04 -4.82
N GLU A 3 -16.50 0.38 -4.71
CA GLU A 3 -15.35 -0.44 -5.11
C GLU A 3 -15.31 -1.70 -4.24
N LYS A 4 -15.00 -2.85 -4.84
CA LYS A 4 -14.95 -4.14 -4.14
C LYS A 4 -13.58 -4.42 -3.49
N GLU A 5 -12.57 -3.65 -3.88
CA GLU A 5 -11.21 -3.79 -3.40
C GLU A 5 -10.67 -2.43 -3.00
N SER A 6 -9.82 -2.43 -1.98
CA SER A 6 -8.97 -1.29 -1.60
C SER A 6 -7.55 -1.80 -1.35
N GLY A 7 -6.61 -0.95 -0.93
CA GLY A 7 -5.25 -1.40 -0.74
C GLY A 7 -4.25 -0.28 -0.51
N ILE A 8 -2.98 -0.64 -0.66
CA ILE A 8 -1.84 0.25 -0.50
C ILE A 8 -0.99 0.23 -1.77
N THR A 9 -0.33 1.35 -2.03
CA THR A 9 0.72 1.49 -3.03
C THR A 9 1.96 2.05 -2.36
N VAL A 10 3.12 1.44 -2.57
CA VAL A 10 4.42 2.01 -2.25
C VAL A 10 5.03 2.47 -3.56
N HIS A 11 5.38 3.75 -3.66
CA HIS A 11 5.91 4.37 -4.86
C HIS A 11 7.06 5.32 -4.53
N TYR A 12 7.84 5.71 -5.53
CA TYR A 12 8.84 6.77 -5.36
C TYR A 12 8.17 8.13 -5.28
N VAL A 13 8.76 9.07 -4.54
CA VAL A 13 8.29 10.46 -4.49
C VAL A 13 8.95 11.24 -5.62
N ASP A 14 8.14 11.98 -6.39
CA ASP A 14 8.59 12.99 -7.35
C ASP A 14 7.91 14.34 -7.05
N ASP A 15 8.12 15.35 -7.91
CA ASP A 15 7.53 16.69 -7.75
C ASP A 15 6.01 16.71 -8.02
N TYR A 16 5.43 15.59 -8.48
CA TYR A 16 4.03 15.47 -8.83
C TYR A 16 3.32 14.59 -7.81
N TYR A 17 2.23 15.13 -7.24
CA TYR A 17 1.51 14.40 -6.21
C TYR A 17 1.01 13.04 -6.72
N ASP A 18 1.41 11.96 -6.04
CA ASP A 18 0.98 10.57 -6.26
C ASP A 18 1.27 10.02 -7.68
N ASN A 19 2.38 10.45 -8.30
CA ASN A 19 2.73 10.09 -9.69
C ASN A 19 3.99 9.22 -9.86
N GLY A 20 4.85 9.14 -8.84
CA GLY A 20 6.11 8.42 -9.01
C GLY A 20 5.93 6.92 -9.23
N ASP A 21 6.98 6.27 -9.76
CA ASP A 21 6.92 4.87 -10.18
C ASP A 21 6.55 3.93 -9.02
N ILE A 22 5.64 3.00 -9.32
CA ILE A 22 5.16 2.00 -8.37
C ILE A 22 6.27 0.99 -8.07
N ILE A 23 6.53 0.80 -6.77
CA ILE A 23 7.47 -0.20 -6.25
C ILE A 23 6.72 -1.47 -5.84
N PHE A 24 5.55 -1.31 -5.21
CA PHE A 24 4.76 -2.40 -4.69
C PHE A 24 3.29 -2.02 -4.52
N GLN A 25 2.39 -2.99 -4.67
CA GLN A 25 0.97 -2.84 -4.36
C GLN A 25 0.44 -4.09 -3.64
N ALA A 26 -0.45 -3.87 -2.68
CA ALA A 26 -1.23 -4.93 -2.04
C ALA A 26 -2.68 -4.51 -1.91
N LYS A 27 -3.59 -5.48 -1.91
CA LYS A 27 -5.04 -5.26 -1.88
C LYS A 27 -5.71 -5.97 -0.72
N CYS A 28 -6.87 -5.48 -0.33
CA CYS A 28 -7.81 -6.13 0.57
C CYS A 28 -9.24 -5.99 0.04
N GLU A 29 -10.11 -6.94 0.39
CA GLU A 29 -11.53 -6.91 0.04
C GLU A 29 -12.26 -5.87 0.91
N VAL A 30 -13.17 -5.14 0.25
CA VAL A 30 -14.12 -4.22 0.91
C VAL A 30 -15.43 -4.97 1.09
N GLU A 31 -15.76 -5.28 2.34
CA GLU A 31 -17.00 -5.98 2.69
C GLU A 31 -18.16 -4.99 2.74
N GLU A 32 -19.39 -5.46 2.50
CA GLU A 32 -20.58 -4.59 2.61
C GLU A 32 -20.79 -4.04 4.02
N THR A 33 -20.23 -4.73 5.02
CA THR A 33 -20.27 -4.35 6.43
C THR A 33 -19.12 -3.44 6.86
N ASP A 34 -18.15 -3.15 5.98
CA ASP A 34 -17.06 -2.26 6.33
C ASP A 34 -17.55 -0.82 6.53
N THR A 35 -17.06 -0.21 7.60
CA THR A 35 -17.10 1.24 7.78
C THR A 35 -15.77 1.84 7.32
N PRO A 36 -15.67 3.16 7.09
CA PRO A 36 -14.40 3.80 6.79
C PRO A 36 -13.31 3.45 7.82
N GLU A 37 -13.67 3.32 9.09
CA GLU A 37 -12.75 2.98 10.18
C GLU A 37 -12.29 1.52 10.13
N THR A 38 -13.16 0.57 9.78
CA THR A 38 -12.74 -0.84 9.67
C THR A 38 -11.90 -1.05 8.42
N LEU A 39 -12.24 -0.39 7.32
CA LEU A 39 -11.43 -0.40 6.10
C LEU A 39 -10.05 0.22 6.32
N ALA A 40 -9.96 1.35 7.03
CA ALA A 40 -8.69 1.98 7.37
C ALA A 40 -7.79 1.05 8.20
N LYS A 41 -8.36 0.25 9.11
CA LYS A 41 -7.60 -0.77 9.86
C LYS A 41 -7.07 -1.87 8.94
N LYS A 42 -7.86 -2.34 7.97
CA LYS A 42 -7.39 -3.32 6.96
C LYS A 42 -6.21 -2.77 6.17
N ILE A 43 -6.30 -1.52 5.74
CA ILE A 43 -5.22 -0.81 5.03
C ILE A 43 -3.99 -0.68 5.92
N GLN A 44 -4.13 -0.25 7.18
CA GLN A 44 -3.01 -0.12 8.11
C GLN A 44 -2.30 -1.46 8.38
N VAL A 45 -3.03 -2.57 8.42
CA VAL A 45 -2.43 -3.92 8.53
C VAL A 45 -1.57 -4.22 7.31
N LEU A 46 -2.04 -3.91 6.10
CA LEU A 46 -1.24 -4.06 4.88
C LEU A 46 0.02 -3.18 4.93
N GLU A 47 -0.08 -1.92 5.37
CA GLU A 47 1.07 -1.02 5.49
C GLU A 47 2.14 -1.59 6.42
N HIS A 48 1.75 -1.98 7.64
CA HIS A 48 2.67 -2.55 8.62
C HIS A 48 3.30 -3.86 8.15
N GLU A 49 2.55 -4.69 7.42
CA GLU A 49 3.06 -5.95 6.91
C GLU A 49 4.06 -5.75 5.76
N HIS A 50 3.75 -4.87 4.81
CA HIS A 50 4.47 -4.81 3.54
C HIS A 50 5.54 -3.73 3.50
N TYR A 51 5.30 -2.56 4.09
CA TYR A 51 6.20 -1.43 3.96
C TYR A 51 7.63 -1.75 4.42
N PRO A 52 7.87 -2.35 5.62
CA PRO A 52 9.23 -2.70 6.05
C PRO A 52 9.93 -3.68 5.11
N LYS A 53 9.19 -4.68 4.59
CA LYS A 53 9.73 -5.71 3.68
C LYS A 53 10.16 -5.08 2.35
N VAL A 54 9.35 -4.16 1.80
CA VAL A 54 9.67 -3.44 0.56
C VAL A 54 10.93 -2.60 0.73
N ILE A 55 11.05 -1.85 1.83
CA ILE A 55 12.24 -1.03 2.12
C ILE A 55 13.49 -1.90 2.27
N VAL A 56 13.43 -2.99 3.04
CA VAL A 56 14.58 -3.92 3.17
C VAL A 56 14.99 -4.48 1.81
N GLY A 57 14.02 -4.88 0.97
CA GLY A 57 14.29 -5.37 -0.37
C GLY A 57 14.97 -4.33 -1.27
N LEU A 58 14.57 -3.06 -1.17
CA LEU A 58 15.22 -1.95 -1.89
C LEU A 58 16.65 -1.72 -1.41
N VAL A 59 16.86 -1.62 -0.09
CA VAL A 59 18.19 -1.37 0.48
C VAL A 59 19.16 -2.48 0.10
N ASN A 60 18.73 -3.75 0.19
CA ASN A 60 19.56 -4.88 -0.21
C ASN A 60 19.99 -4.83 -1.69
N ARG A 61 19.12 -4.35 -2.59
CA ARG A 61 19.45 -4.18 -4.01
C ARG A 61 20.45 -3.05 -4.27
N LEU A 62 20.50 -2.02 -3.42
CA LEU A 62 21.41 -0.89 -3.59
C LEU A 62 22.84 -1.18 -3.12
N ILE A 63 22.98 -2.12 -2.16
CA ILE A 63 24.28 -2.49 -1.57
C ILE A 63 24.89 -3.75 -2.18
N SER A 64 24.18 -4.39 -3.11
CA SER A 64 24.66 -5.53 -3.90
C SER A 64 25.35 -5.05 -5.17
#